data_AF-A0A1M6QEP3-F1
#
_entry.id   AF-A0A1M6QEP3-F1
#
_cell.length_a   1.000
_cell.length_b   1.000
_cell.length_c   1.000
_cell.angle_alpha   90.00
_cell.angle_beta   90.00
_cell.angle_gamma   90.00
#
_symmetry.space_group_name_H-M   'P 1'
#
loop_
_entity.id
_entity.type
_entity.pdbx_description
1 polymer ?
#
loop_
_entity_poly.entity_id
_entity_poly.type
_entity_poly.pdbx_seq_one_letter_code
_entity_poly.pdbx_strand_id
1 'polypeptide(L)' 'MEDVKVNGTLIWYYYICKREVWLMAHNLTPDQDNQYIDLGRFIHENSYMREKKRFL' A
#
# COMPACT_ATOMS: atom_id res chain seq x y z
N MET A 1 21.73 6.95 -3.53
CA MET A 1 20.74 5.90 -3.81
C MET A 1 20.00 5.71 -2.50
N GLU A 2 18.75 6.16 -2.44
CA GLU A 2 17.94 6.05 -1.22
C GLU A 2 17.62 4.57 -0.98
N ASP A 3 17.85 4.07 0.23
CA ASP A 3 17.63 2.65 0.53
C ASP A 3 16.14 2.31 0.43
N VAL A 4 15.80 1.30 -0.38
CA VAL A 4 14.41 0.82 -0.51
C VAL A 4 14.02 0.14 0.80
N LYS A 5 13.16 0.80 1.59
CA LYS A 5 12.59 0.20 2.81
C LYS A 5 11.60 -0.91 2.43
N VAL A 6 12.04 -2.16 2.55
CA VAL A 6 11.21 -3.34 2.30
C VAL A 6 10.12 -3.45 3.36
N ASN A 7 8.86 -3.53 2.93
CA ASN A 7 7.70 -3.74 3.79
C ASN A 7 6.86 -4.94 3.31
N GLY A 8 5.83 -5.30 4.07
CA GLY A 8 4.94 -6.42 3.72
C GLY A 8 4.25 -6.25 2.37
N THR A 9 3.94 -5.01 1.98
CA THR A 9 3.34 -4.69 0.68
C THR A 9 4.28 -5.04 -0.47
N LEU A 10 5.56 -4.67 -0.39
CA LEU A 10 6.55 -5.02 -1.41
C LEU A 10 6.75 -6.54 -1.51
N ILE A 11 6.76 -7.25 -0.38
CA ILE A 11 6.83 -8.72 -0.38
C ILE A 11 5.61 -9.32 -1.10
N TRP A 12 4.42 -8.82 -0.80
CA TRP A 12 3.19 -9.28 -1.45
C TRP A 12 3.25 -9.10 -2.98
N TYR A 13 3.66 -7.91 -3.44
CA TYR A 13 3.81 -7.64 -4.86
C TYR A 13 4.93 -8.43 -5.52
N TYR A 14 6.00 -8.79 -4.79
CA TYR A 14 7.06 -9.66 -5.32
C TYR A 14 6.52 -11.04 -5.72
N TYR A 15 5.57 -11.58 -4.95
CA TYR A 15 4.91 -12.85 -5.27
C TYR A 15 3.94 -12.76 -6.46
N ILE A 16 3.47 -11.57 -6.80
CA ILE A 16 2.61 -11.31 -7.96
C ILE A 16 3.47 -11.09 -9.20
N CYS A 17 4.34 -10.07 -9.17
CA CYS A 17 5.12 -9.63 -10.31
C CYS A 17 6.38 -8.87 -9.89
N LYS A 18 7.55 -9.38 -10.28
CA LYS A 18 8.86 -8.76 -10.01
C LYS A 18 9.02 -7.36 -10.61
N ARG A 19 8.36 -7.08 -11.74
CA ARG A 19 8.41 -5.76 -12.38
C ARG A 19 7.59 -4.73 -11.60
N GLU A 20 6.41 -5.13 -11.13
CA GLU A 20 5.55 -4.24 -10.34
C GLU A 20 6.23 -3.80 -9.05
N VAL A 21 6.84 -4.75 -8.31
CA VAL A 21 7.56 -4.40 -7.08
C VAL A 21 8.73 -3.47 -7.33
N TRP A 22 9.45 -3.65 -8.46
CA TRP A 22 10.55 -2.76 -8.83
C TRP A 22 10.05 -1.34 -9.10
N LEU A 23 8.93 -1.19 -9.81
CA LEU A 23 8.31 0.12 -10.07
C LEU A 23 7.89 0.80 -8.76
N MET A 24 7.16 0.10 -7.90
CA MET A 24 6.71 0.67 -6.63
C MET A 24 7.86 1.01 -5.67
N ALA A 25 8.92 0.20 -5.64
CA ALA A 25 10.12 0.49 -4.87
C ALA A 25 10.82 1.80 -5.32
N HIS A 26 10.60 2.23 -6.56
CA HIS A 26 11.11 3.48 -7.13
C HIS A 26 10.03 4.56 -7.19
N ASN A 27 9.00 4.49 -6.34
CA ASN A 27 7.89 5.45 -6.26
C ASN A 27 7.04 5.56 -7.55
N LEU A 28 7.08 4.56 -8.42
CA LEU A 28 6.19 4.44 -9.57
C LEU A 28 4.99 3.57 -9.15
N THR A 29 3.99 4.23 -8.56
CA THR A 29 2.79 3.56 -8.05
C THR A 29 1.76 3.32 -9.17
N PRO A 30 0.91 2.28 -9.06
CA PRO A 30 -0.23 2.08 -9.94
C PRO A 30 -1.22 3.25 -9.87
N ASP A 31 -2.12 3.31 -10.84
CA ASP A 31 -3.24 4.26 -10.87
C ASP A 31 -4.04 4.22 -9.56
N GLN A 32 -4.27 5.39 -8.98
CA GLN A 32 -4.95 5.58 -7.70
C GLN A 32 -6.40 6.06 -7.85
N ASP A 33 -6.84 6.39 -9.07
CA ASP A 33 -8.15 7.01 -9.35
C ASP A 33 -9.28 5.98 -9.54
N ASN A 34 -9.11 4.78 -9.00
CA ASN A 34 -10.11 3.72 -9.09
C ASN A 34 -11.10 3.82 -7.91
N GLN A 35 -12.40 3.90 -8.22
CA GLN A 35 -13.48 4.00 -7.24
C GLN A 35 -13.49 2.86 -6.19
N TYR A 36 -13.02 1.66 -6.55
CA TYR A 36 -12.90 0.55 -5.60
C TYR A 36 -11.76 0.75 -4.59
N ILE A 37 -10.68 1.42 -5.01
CA ILE A 37 -9.58 1.81 -4.11
C ILE A 37 -10.10 2.86 -3.13
N ASP A 38 -10.87 3.84 -3.60
CA ASP A 38 -11.48 4.86 -2.75
C ASP A 38 -12.46 4.27 -1.74
N LEU A 39 -13.29 3.31 -2.16
CA LEU A 39 -14.16 2.57 -1.24
C LEU A 39 -13.34 1.83 -0.17
N GLY A 40 -12.24 1.20 -0.55
CA GLY A 40 -11.32 0.55 0.38
C GLY A 40 -10.73 1.52 1.41
N ARG A 41 -10.32 2.71 0.97
CA ARG A 41 -9.83 3.78 1.87
C ARG A 41 -10.91 4.25 2.82
N PHE A 42 -12.12 4.51 2.31
CA PHE A 42 -13.26 4.90 3.13
C PHE A 42 -13.56 3.85 4.21
N ILE A 43 -13.61 2.57 3.85
CA ILE A 43 -13.82 1.49 4.83
C ILE A 43 -12.67 1.45 5.83
N HIS A 44 -11.42 1.56 5.38
CA HIS A 44 -10.24 1.54 6.25
C HIS A 44 -10.26 2.68 7.28
N GLU A 45 -10.67 3.88 6.88
CA GLU A 45 -10.76 5.06 7.75
C GLU A 45 -11.89 4.95 8.78
N ASN A 46 -13.02 4.35 8.41
CA ASN A 46 -14.20 4.25 9.26
C ASN A 46 -14.24 2.97 10.10
N SER A 47 -13.47 1.96 9.73
CA SER A 47 -13.34 0.72 10.50
C SER A 47 -12.49 0.99 11.73
N TYR A 48 -12.99 0.58 12.91
CA TYR A 48 -12.30 0.74 14.21
C TYR A 48 -12.24 2.16 14.80
N MET A 49 -13.23 3.02 14.57
CA MET A 49 -13.30 4.35 15.22
C MET A 49 -13.22 4.34 16.76
N ARG A 50 -13.57 3.22 17.41
CA ARG A 50 -13.57 3.08 18.88
C ARG A 50 -12.26 2.52 19.44
N GLU A 51 -11.39 1.97 18.60
CA GLU A 51 -10.06 1.54 19.01
C GLU A 51 -9.08 2.67 18.70
N LYS A 52 -8.31 3.15 19.69
CA LYS A 52 -7.21 4.06 19.40
C LYS A 52 -6.34 3.39 18.33
N LYS A 53 -6.22 4.00 17.14
CA LYS A 53 -5.18 3.65 16.17
C LYS A 53 -3.87 3.53 16.96
N ARG A 54 -3.39 2.30 17.17
CA ARG A 54 -2.14 2.06 17.88
C ARG A 54 -1.05 2.42 16.89
N PHE A 55 -0.68 3.70 16.87
CA PHE A 55 0.54 4.16 16.22
C PHE A 55 1.70 3.57 17.01
N LEU A 56 2.29 2.49 16.49
CA LEU A 56 3.64 2.04 16.83
C LEU A 56 4.55 2.45 15.67
#